data_AF-A0A5N7BFD9-F1
#
_entry.id   AF-A0A5N7BFD9-F1
#
_cell.length_a   1.000
_cell.length_b   1.000
_cell.length_c   1.000
_cell.angle_alpha   90.00
_cell.angle_beta   90.00
_cell.angle_gamma   90.00
#
_symmetry.space_group_name_H-M   'P 1'
#
loop_
_entity.id
_entity.type
_entity.pdbx_description
1 polymer ?
#
loop_
_entity_poly.entity_id
_entity_poly.type
_entity_poly.pdbx_seq_one_letter_code
_entity_poly.pdbx_strand_id
1 'polypeptide(L)'
;MYKPAPQRQKKTNIVRSRSGCKACRQRRVKCDEKKPSCSACMRRGKKCEAITPNLDFRTSIVLATEQHAVRHPKRLKVVYVKDTPIHSTVAGNEANDAILNGVSDDSNRSEDVPTFVPRRMSDGLVSIGQSASQSPVLSSLLPLPSPIQRRCLYRSGCELFYLTYWENSCARSLPIFFRQIASMANRHATLMQALLALSACNMSRSSPEGGGEVSSTQVTYRPRREYLLSSQHYYGSAVEQIARSIRRNSLGSPLHTLAVLVLFCYFESSMGNFAGFSCHADGIDTLIQTHFTTIASDHLGPELIAAWIVAKNHNWWLRMNFSSFSLQLSQGCLSLSSDISKILHSINAQRAEITSILCESYRINNLTLLQLGPCGIQQSNLTVDECITSLQIESRKLDEWHATLPHSELPIESFSSFEALDQRSIRPLLFTSHAVAMNYAYYACSRIMQCTALFHDLQRPYDPSNDAETEATHWMGILLRVVAGLNRQDCFRENVYSIGIASLFPVCLLRCHNVAFGRWVENWLSEWSKVCTLEEGSFPITQALEITRIINQENVAGNDIYAVALPEDDGGGRGKYTSYASQRFDKIILIGRRGSSGQMYSELVPVQIGS
;
A
#
# COMPACT_ATOMS: atom_id res chain seq x y z
N MET A 1 36.13 26.61 18.73
CA MET A 1 34.92 26.97 17.96
C MET A 1 35.30 27.98 16.89
N TYR A 2 34.83 27.81 15.65
CA TYR A 2 34.89 28.87 14.61
C TYR A 2 33.55 29.60 14.54
N LYS A 3 33.57 30.92 14.28
CA LYS A 3 32.34 31.70 14.06
C LYS A 3 31.79 31.42 12.65
N PRO A 4 30.45 31.40 12.46
CA PRO A 4 29.86 31.17 11.15
C PRO A 4 30.22 32.29 10.15
N ALA A 5 30.35 31.92 8.88
CA ALA A 5 30.73 32.86 7.82
C ALA A 5 29.63 33.93 7.58
N PRO A 6 30.00 35.20 7.32
CA PRO A 6 29.03 36.27 7.11
C PRO A 6 28.20 36.08 5.84
N GLN A 7 26.93 36.48 5.87
CA GLN A 7 26.03 36.32 4.73
C GLN A 7 26.47 37.14 3.51
N ARG A 8 26.52 36.49 2.34
CA ARG A 8 26.92 37.10 1.07
C ARG A 8 25.82 38.04 0.56
N GLN A 9 26.14 39.34 0.45
CA GLN A 9 25.22 40.34 -0.08
C GLN A 9 24.74 40.02 -1.50
N LYS A 10 23.44 40.25 -1.78
CA LYS A 10 22.81 40.00 -3.08
C LYS A 10 23.20 41.10 -4.07
N LYS A 11 23.73 40.72 -5.25
CA LYS A 11 24.26 41.67 -6.24
C LYS A 11 23.23 42.61 -6.91
N THR A 12 21.92 42.33 -6.84
CA THR A 12 20.86 43.24 -7.34
C THR A 12 19.54 43.07 -6.59
N ASN A 13 18.73 44.13 -6.53
CA ASN A 13 17.35 44.12 -6.00
C ASN A 13 16.29 43.78 -7.06
N ILE A 14 16.65 43.06 -8.14
CA ILE A 14 15.75 42.79 -9.26
C ILE A 14 14.83 41.60 -8.94
N VAL A 15 13.65 41.90 -8.38
CA VAL A 15 12.57 40.92 -8.22
C VAL A 15 11.97 40.59 -9.61
N ARG A 16 12.18 39.37 -10.07
CA ARG A 16 11.55 38.84 -11.31
C ARG A 16 10.15 38.34 -10.97
N SER A 17 9.10 38.94 -11.53
CA SER A 17 7.73 38.50 -11.27
C SER A 17 7.48 37.11 -11.87
N ARG A 18 6.72 36.28 -11.14
CA ARG A 18 6.42 34.88 -11.52
C ARG A 18 5.14 34.73 -12.34
N SER A 19 4.41 35.82 -12.56
CA SER A 19 3.05 35.87 -13.12
C SER A 19 2.95 36.59 -14.48
N GLY A 20 3.99 37.33 -14.90
CA GLY A 20 4.01 38.09 -16.16
C GLY A 20 3.70 37.26 -17.42
N CYS A 21 2.93 37.84 -18.35
CA CYS A 21 2.33 37.15 -19.49
C CYS A 21 3.35 36.59 -20.52
N LYS A 22 2.92 35.60 -21.34
CA LYS A 22 3.78 34.91 -22.35
C LYS A 22 4.52 35.91 -23.24
N ALA A 23 3.77 36.86 -23.82
CA ALA A 23 4.28 37.85 -24.76
C ALA A 23 5.28 38.85 -24.14
N CYS A 24 5.22 39.11 -22.83
CA CYS A 24 6.23 39.93 -22.14
C CYS A 24 7.49 39.12 -21.78
N ARG A 25 7.33 37.84 -21.36
CA ARG A 25 8.49 36.97 -21.08
C ARG A 25 9.32 36.65 -22.31
N GLN A 26 8.69 36.34 -23.45
CA GLN A 26 9.39 36.11 -24.72
C GLN A 26 10.24 37.33 -25.12
N ARG A 27 9.71 38.54 -24.92
CA ARG A 27 10.41 39.82 -25.14
C ARG A 27 11.38 40.22 -24.03
N ARG A 28 11.46 39.47 -22.93
CA ARG A 28 12.26 39.77 -21.72
C ARG A 28 11.99 41.16 -21.10
N VAL A 29 10.79 41.71 -21.26
CA VAL A 29 10.38 43.00 -20.69
C VAL A 29 9.54 42.83 -19.42
N LYS A 30 9.58 43.81 -18.51
CA LYS A 30 8.73 43.83 -17.31
C LYS A 30 7.26 43.85 -17.72
N CYS A 31 6.46 42.97 -17.11
CA CYS A 31 5.01 42.96 -17.25
C CYS A 31 4.39 43.72 -16.06
N ASP A 32 3.36 44.51 -16.34
CA ASP A 32 2.54 45.22 -15.34
C ASP A 32 1.32 44.39 -14.86
N GLU A 33 1.12 43.21 -15.44
CA GLU A 33 0.20 42.14 -14.97
C GLU A 33 -1.29 42.48 -14.87
N LYS A 34 -1.69 43.70 -15.28
CA LYS A 34 -3.08 44.11 -15.45
C LYS A 34 -3.85 43.16 -16.38
N LYS A 35 -5.07 42.82 -15.96
CA LYS A 35 -6.07 42.07 -16.73
C LYS A 35 -7.11 43.05 -17.32
N PRO A 36 -7.75 42.74 -18.46
CA PRO A 36 -7.56 41.57 -19.32
C PRO A 36 -6.28 41.64 -20.19
N SER A 37 -5.65 42.81 -20.31
CA SER A 37 -4.42 43.00 -21.10
C SER A 37 -3.46 43.97 -20.43
N CYS A 38 -2.19 43.56 -20.28
CA CYS A 38 -1.16 44.40 -19.68
C CYS A 38 -0.80 45.58 -20.60
N SER A 39 -0.45 46.73 -20.02
CA SER A 39 -0.14 47.97 -20.75
C SER A 39 1.06 47.84 -21.70
N ALA A 40 1.91 46.81 -21.52
CA ALA A 40 3.01 46.47 -22.45
C ALA A 40 2.61 45.58 -23.65
N CYS A 41 1.38 45.06 -23.69
CA CYS A 41 0.78 44.35 -24.82
C CYS A 41 -0.29 45.21 -25.52
N MET A 42 -1.11 45.92 -24.74
CA MET A 42 -2.14 46.86 -25.22
C MET A 42 -1.54 47.90 -26.20
N ARG A 43 -0.47 48.61 -25.80
CA ARG A 43 0.26 49.58 -26.65
C ARG A 43 0.92 48.99 -27.92
N ARG A 44 0.82 47.67 -28.16
CA ARG A 44 1.38 47.00 -29.34
C ARG A 44 0.34 46.21 -30.15
N GLY A 45 -0.95 46.29 -29.78
CA GLY A 45 -2.01 45.54 -30.45
C GLY A 45 -1.78 44.01 -30.46
N LYS A 46 -1.15 43.45 -29.42
CA LYS A 46 -0.87 42.01 -29.32
C LYS A 46 -1.64 41.35 -28.19
N LYS A 47 -2.19 40.16 -28.48
CA LYS A 47 -2.93 39.30 -27.55
C LYS A 47 -2.12 39.05 -26.27
N CYS A 48 -2.70 39.34 -25.10
CA CYS A 48 -2.01 39.26 -23.82
C CYS A 48 -2.30 37.92 -23.13
N GLU A 49 -1.61 36.86 -23.54
CA GLU A 49 -1.84 35.52 -22.99
C GLU A 49 -1.18 35.32 -21.62
N ALA A 50 -1.99 34.97 -20.62
CA ALA A 50 -1.52 34.46 -19.34
C ALA A 50 -0.69 33.17 -19.52
N ILE A 51 0.16 32.86 -18.55
CA ILE A 51 0.85 31.56 -18.50
C ILE A 51 0.01 30.64 -17.64
N THR A 52 -0.79 29.81 -18.31
CA THR A 52 -1.18 28.52 -17.76
C THR A 52 0.09 27.65 -17.65
N PRO A 53 0.36 27.00 -16.50
CA PRO A 53 1.48 26.08 -16.38
C PRO A 53 1.12 24.76 -17.09
N ASN A 54 1.60 24.59 -18.32
CA ASN A 54 1.52 23.28 -18.98
C ASN A 54 2.56 22.36 -18.31
N LEU A 55 2.08 21.34 -17.59
CA LEU A 55 2.92 20.46 -16.77
C LEU A 55 3.60 19.37 -17.62
N ASP A 56 4.57 19.77 -18.45
CA ASP A 56 5.48 18.83 -19.12
C ASP A 56 6.43 18.18 -18.10
N PHE A 57 6.02 17.04 -17.54
CA PHE A 57 6.84 16.26 -16.62
C PHE A 57 8.06 15.65 -17.32
N ARG A 58 9.24 16.26 -17.12
CA ARG A 58 10.53 15.65 -17.50
C ARG A 58 11.07 14.81 -16.35
N THR A 59 11.20 13.51 -16.58
CA THR A 59 11.77 12.54 -15.63
C THR A 59 13.12 13.00 -15.11
N SER A 60 13.15 13.42 -13.85
CA SER A 60 14.34 13.97 -13.20
C SER A 60 15.06 12.85 -12.44
N ILE A 61 15.91 12.09 -13.14
CA ILE A 61 16.77 11.09 -12.49
C ILE A 61 17.82 11.84 -11.66
N VAL A 62 17.66 11.83 -10.33
CA VAL A 62 18.60 12.47 -9.40
C VAL A 62 19.83 11.57 -9.21
N LEU A 63 20.73 11.58 -10.20
CA LEU A 63 22.09 11.05 -10.03
C LEU A 63 22.91 12.03 -9.19
N ALA A 64 23.04 11.73 -7.89
CA ALA A 64 23.88 12.49 -6.97
C ALA A 64 25.36 12.12 -7.13
N THR A 65 26.06 12.77 -8.06
CA THR A 65 27.52 12.79 -8.13
C THR A 65 28.00 14.19 -8.48
N GLU A 66 28.92 14.74 -7.68
CA GLU A 66 29.54 16.04 -7.91
C GLU A 66 30.84 15.92 -8.72
N GLN A 67 31.08 16.93 -9.59
CA GLN A 67 32.39 17.32 -10.17
C GLN A 67 33.09 16.23 -11.04
N HIS A 68 33.43 16.46 -12.32
CA HIS A 68 34.04 17.64 -12.93
C HIS A 68 33.57 17.91 -14.38
N ALA A 69 33.97 19.05 -14.94
CA ALA A 69 33.53 19.54 -16.26
C ALA A 69 34.42 19.10 -17.43
N VAL A 70 33.81 18.65 -18.53
CA VAL A 70 34.43 18.48 -19.87
C VAL A 70 33.54 19.12 -20.93
N ARG A 71 34.14 19.66 -22.00
CA ARG A 71 33.47 20.48 -23.03
C ARG A 71 32.62 19.64 -24.02
N HIS A 72 31.50 20.18 -24.47
CA HIS A 72 30.73 19.63 -25.60
C HIS A 72 31.49 19.73 -26.94
N PRO A 73 31.55 18.64 -27.75
CA PRO A 73 31.66 18.72 -29.19
C PRO A 73 30.35 19.24 -29.83
N LYS A 74 30.43 19.81 -31.04
CA LYS A 74 29.29 20.39 -31.75
C LYS A 74 28.53 19.34 -32.57
N ARG A 75 27.24 19.61 -32.86
CA ARG A 75 26.46 18.85 -33.86
C ARG A 75 27.21 18.78 -35.20
N LEU A 76 27.41 17.57 -35.72
CA LEU A 76 27.62 17.37 -37.15
C LEU A 76 26.27 17.33 -37.88
N LYS A 77 26.24 17.77 -39.13
CA LYS A 77 25.05 17.73 -39.99
C LYS A 77 24.99 16.38 -40.71
N VAL A 78 23.79 15.81 -40.84
CA VAL A 78 23.52 14.75 -41.82
C VAL A 78 23.58 15.37 -43.22
N VAL A 79 24.22 14.68 -44.16
CA VAL A 79 24.21 14.99 -45.59
C VAL A 79 23.57 13.81 -46.31
N TYR A 80 22.60 14.06 -47.18
CA TYR A 80 21.99 13.06 -48.04
C TYR A 80 22.85 12.82 -49.29
N VAL A 81 23.00 11.56 -49.67
CA VAL A 81 23.31 11.12 -51.05
C VAL A 81 22.36 9.95 -51.37
N LYS A 82 22.04 9.75 -52.65
CA LYS A 82 20.98 8.86 -53.14
C LYS A 82 21.54 7.68 -53.96
N ASP A 83 20.80 6.58 -53.94
CA ASP A 83 20.52 5.60 -55.02
C ASP A 83 21.72 5.02 -55.82
N THR A 84 22.16 3.77 -55.62
CA THR A 84 21.63 2.44 -56.07
C THR A 84 22.55 1.81 -57.16
N PRO A 85 22.27 0.63 -57.78
CA PRO A 85 22.25 -0.73 -57.17
C PRO A 85 23.03 -1.80 -57.99
N ILE A 86 23.27 -3.01 -57.43
CA ILE A 86 23.50 -4.26 -58.20
C ILE A 86 22.77 -5.45 -57.54
N HIS A 87 22.24 -6.37 -58.37
CA HIS A 87 21.60 -7.68 -58.09
C HIS A 87 22.59 -8.75 -57.55
N SER A 88 22.25 -9.95 -57.04
CA SER A 88 21.02 -10.67 -56.60
C SER A 88 21.49 -11.83 -55.65
N THR A 89 20.91 -13.03 -55.41
CA THR A 89 19.76 -13.89 -55.84
C THR A 89 19.57 -14.93 -54.69
N VAL A 90 18.39 -15.40 -54.24
CA VAL A 90 17.44 -16.40 -54.82
C VAL A 90 18.12 -17.75 -55.16
N ALA A 91 17.73 -18.93 -54.67
CA ALA A 91 16.63 -19.41 -53.78
C ALA A 91 17.15 -20.54 -52.84
N GLY A 92 16.39 -21.25 -51.98
CA GLY A 92 14.93 -21.27 -51.77
C GLY A 92 14.48 -22.33 -50.73
N ASN A 93 13.15 -22.51 -50.68
CA ASN A 93 12.29 -23.40 -49.88
C ASN A 93 12.64 -24.92 -50.03
N GLU A 94 12.07 -25.93 -49.35
CA GLU A 94 10.92 -26.13 -48.40
C GLU A 94 11.20 -27.47 -47.63
N ALA A 95 11.00 -27.60 -46.31
CA ALA A 95 9.80 -28.11 -45.59
C ALA A 95 9.66 -29.66 -45.42
N ASN A 96 9.03 -30.05 -44.29
CA ASN A 96 8.41 -31.37 -43.95
C ASN A 96 9.36 -32.61 -43.77
N ASP A 97 9.01 -33.68 -43.04
CA ASP A 97 7.77 -33.99 -42.28
C ASP A 97 7.94 -34.97 -41.08
N ALA A 98 6.82 -35.14 -40.34
CA ALA A 98 6.38 -36.33 -39.58
C ALA A 98 7.05 -36.80 -38.27
N ILE A 99 6.17 -37.20 -37.34
CA ILE A 99 6.39 -37.85 -36.02
C ILE A 99 5.84 -39.29 -36.11
N LEU A 100 6.36 -40.25 -35.32
CA LEU A 100 5.55 -41.39 -34.84
C LEU A 100 6.10 -42.01 -33.53
N ASN A 101 5.27 -42.78 -32.81
CA ASN A 101 5.46 -43.26 -31.43
C ASN A 101 5.41 -44.80 -31.28
N GLY A 102 5.94 -45.32 -30.17
CA GLY A 102 5.77 -46.71 -29.65
C GLY A 102 7.00 -47.12 -28.80
N VAL A 103 6.98 -47.47 -27.51
CA VAL A 103 6.06 -48.23 -26.61
C VAL A 103 6.12 -49.74 -26.89
N SER A 104 6.39 -50.66 -25.95
CA SER A 104 6.47 -50.62 -24.46
C SER A 104 7.89 -51.01 -23.91
N ASP A 105 8.20 -51.71 -22.78
CA ASP A 105 7.44 -52.36 -21.68
C ASP A 105 8.25 -52.70 -20.38
N ASP A 106 7.54 -53.13 -19.32
CA ASP A 106 7.78 -54.15 -18.23
C ASP A 106 9.21 -54.51 -17.67
N SER A 107 9.46 -54.86 -16.38
CA SER A 107 8.76 -54.73 -15.06
C SER A 107 9.65 -55.13 -13.84
N ASN A 108 9.09 -55.01 -12.61
CA ASN A 108 9.56 -55.49 -11.26
C ASN A 108 10.68 -54.67 -10.56
N ARG A 109 10.54 -54.17 -9.31
CA ARG A 109 10.27 -54.73 -7.93
C ARG A 109 11.55 -55.24 -7.23
N SER A 110 11.83 -55.00 -5.92
CA SER A 110 11.15 -54.30 -4.79
C SER A 110 12.18 -53.90 -3.70
N GLU A 111 11.80 -53.03 -2.73
CA GLU A 111 12.12 -53.05 -1.25
C GLU A 111 13.57 -53.30 -0.71
N ASP A 112 14.09 -52.73 0.40
CA ASP A 112 13.59 -51.73 1.38
C ASP A 112 14.73 -51.02 2.21
N VAL A 113 14.31 -50.18 3.18
CA VAL A 113 15.05 -49.25 4.10
C VAL A 113 15.61 -49.99 5.37
N PRO A 114 16.81 -49.67 5.98
CA PRO A 114 16.95 -48.56 6.97
C PRO A 114 18.33 -47.90 7.31
N THR A 115 18.32 -46.56 7.37
CA THR A 115 18.62 -45.63 8.51
C THR A 115 19.81 -45.79 9.53
N PHE A 116 20.27 -44.64 10.06
CA PHE A 116 20.99 -44.34 11.35
C PHE A 116 22.56 -44.31 11.45
N VAL A 117 23.16 -43.12 11.18
CA VAL A 117 23.75 -42.13 12.14
C VAL A 117 24.09 -42.62 13.59
N PRO A 118 25.12 -42.17 14.37
CA PRO A 118 26.12 -41.06 14.21
C PRO A 118 27.63 -41.34 14.54
N ARG A 119 28.47 -40.33 14.23
CA ARG A 119 29.68 -39.83 14.97
C ARG A 119 30.53 -40.74 15.89
N ARG A 120 31.86 -40.64 15.74
CA ARG A 120 32.73 -39.83 16.66
C ARG A 120 34.12 -39.52 16.07
N MET A 121 34.82 -38.57 16.68
CA MET A 121 36.21 -38.17 16.37
C MET A 121 37.13 -38.53 17.55
N SER A 122 38.35 -38.98 17.24
CA SER A 122 39.58 -38.96 18.06
C SER A 122 40.73 -39.10 17.03
N ASP A 123 41.63 -38.14 16.86
CA ASP A 123 42.78 -37.77 17.72
C ASP A 123 43.85 -38.88 17.80
N GLY A 124 45.10 -38.58 17.39
CA GLY A 124 46.22 -39.54 17.54
C GLY A 124 47.40 -39.43 16.56
N LEU A 125 48.14 -38.32 16.61
CA LEU A 125 49.60 -38.18 16.36
C LEU A 125 50.45 -39.41 15.91
N VAL A 126 51.33 -39.25 14.90
CA VAL A 126 52.83 -39.25 15.01
C VAL A 126 53.57 -39.39 13.65
N SER A 127 54.64 -38.59 13.49
CA SER A 127 55.84 -38.73 12.62
C SER A 127 55.78 -39.10 11.13
N ILE A 128 55.99 -38.08 10.30
CA ILE A 128 57.14 -37.93 9.37
C ILE A 128 57.83 -39.21 8.86
N GLY A 129 57.76 -39.42 7.54
CA GLY A 129 58.80 -40.05 6.72
C GLY A 129 59.03 -39.20 5.46
N GLN A 130 60.29 -38.88 5.12
CA GLN A 130 60.61 -38.02 3.98
C GLN A 130 60.91 -38.84 2.70
N SER A 131 60.25 -38.53 1.59
CA SER A 131 60.65 -38.99 0.26
C SER A 131 60.31 -38.00 -0.86
N ALA A 132 61.35 -37.52 -1.53
CA ALA A 132 61.40 -36.93 -2.87
C ALA A 132 60.12 -36.34 -3.51
N SER A 133 60.00 -35.01 -3.40
CA SER A 133 59.73 -34.10 -4.53
C SER A 133 58.83 -34.60 -5.68
N GLN A 134 57.53 -34.34 -5.59
CA GLN A 134 56.71 -34.05 -6.77
C GLN A 134 55.97 -32.73 -6.55
N SER A 135 56.15 -31.77 -7.45
CA SER A 135 55.45 -30.50 -7.41
C SER A 135 53.99 -30.69 -7.85
N PRO A 136 52.98 -30.32 -7.04
CA PRO A 136 51.62 -30.23 -7.57
C PRO A 136 51.61 -29.16 -8.66
N VAL A 137 51.19 -29.55 -9.86
CA VAL A 137 50.98 -28.64 -11.00
C VAL A 137 50.07 -27.50 -10.54
N LEU A 138 50.36 -26.25 -10.93
CA LEU A 138 49.51 -25.12 -10.59
C LEU A 138 48.06 -25.44 -10.97
N SER A 139 47.18 -25.46 -9.97
CA SER A 139 45.74 -25.43 -10.19
C SER A 139 45.44 -24.29 -11.15
N SER A 140 44.79 -24.59 -12.27
CA SER A 140 44.53 -23.63 -13.32
C SER A 140 43.62 -22.54 -12.78
N LEU A 141 44.21 -21.38 -12.47
CA LEU A 141 43.50 -20.21 -11.96
C LEU A 141 42.42 -19.82 -12.97
N LEU A 142 41.18 -20.19 -12.68
CA LEU A 142 40.02 -19.84 -13.49
C LEU A 142 40.03 -18.32 -13.68
N PRO A 143 39.97 -17.82 -14.94
CA PRO A 143 40.17 -16.40 -15.20
C PRO A 143 39.12 -15.59 -14.45
N LEU A 144 39.59 -14.63 -13.64
CA LEU A 144 38.74 -13.77 -12.81
C LEU A 144 37.58 -13.22 -13.66
N PRO A 145 36.31 -13.54 -13.35
CA PRO A 145 35.18 -13.29 -14.25
C PRO A 145 35.15 -11.82 -14.69
N SER A 146 34.83 -11.57 -15.96
CA SER A 146 34.82 -10.21 -16.51
C SER A 146 33.91 -9.27 -15.69
N PRO A 147 34.08 -7.94 -15.76
CA PRO A 147 33.19 -7.01 -15.05
C PRO A 147 31.70 -7.23 -15.39
N ILE A 148 31.40 -7.72 -16.59
CA ILE A 148 30.06 -8.13 -17.01
C ILE A 148 29.64 -9.43 -16.31
N GLN A 149 30.46 -10.48 -16.35
CA GLN A 149 30.17 -11.76 -15.67
C GLN A 149 30.01 -11.58 -14.15
N ARG A 150 30.88 -10.80 -13.50
CA ARG A 150 30.72 -10.42 -12.08
C ARG A 150 29.40 -9.70 -11.82
N ARG A 151 28.97 -8.79 -12.71
CA ARG A 151 27.69 -8.08 -12.58
C ARG A 151 26.49 -9.00 -12.82
N CYS A 152 26.59 -9.98 -13.71
CA CYS A 152 25.56 -11.00 -13.93
C CYS A 152 25.45 -11.97 -12.76
N LEU A 153 26.57 -12.48 -12.24
CA LEU A 153 26.62 -13.35 -11.06
C LEU A 153 26.09 -12.62 -9.81
N TYR A 154 26.51 -11.36 -9.61
CA TYR A 154 25.99 -10.51 -8.52
C TYR A 154 24.49 -10.26 -8.66
N ARG A 155 23.99 -9.93 -9.86
CA ARG A 155 22.55 -9.78 -10.12
C ARG A 155 21.81 -11.08 -9.79
N SER A 156 22.27 -12.22 -10.28
CA SER A 156 21.65 -13.53 -10.02
C SER A 156 21.64 -13.89 -8.52
N GLY A 157 22.70 -13.55 -7.78
CA GLY A 157 22.75 -13.69 -6.32
C GLY A 157 21.74 -12.80 -5.59
N CYS A 158 21.61 -11.52 -5.98
CA CYS A 158 20.58 -10.63 -5.42
C CYS A 158 19.16 -11.08 -5.78
N GLU A 159 18.94 -11.58 -6.99
CA GLU A 159 17.64 -12.09 -7.44
C GLU A 159 17.25 -13.35 -6.65
N LEU A 160 18.17 -14.29 -6.44
CA LEU A 160 17.97 -15.47 -5.59
C LEU A 160 17.70 -15.10 -4.12
N PHE A 161 18.42 -14.10 -3.59
CA PHE A 161 18.24 -13.61 -2.22
C PHE A 161 16.82 -13.05 -1.99
N TYR A 162 16.35 -12.15 -2.86
CA TYR A 162 15.01 -11.58 -2.73
C TYR A 162 13.90 -12.58 -3.08
N LEU A 163 14.14 -13.60 -3.93
CA LEU A 163 13.21 -14.72 -4.12
C LEU A 163 13.12 -15.62 -2.88
N THR A 164 14.23 -15.85 -2.19
CA THR A 164 14.25 -16.61 -0.94
C THR A 164 13.51 -15.85 0.16
N TYR A 165 13.66 -14.52 0.24
CA TYR A 165 12.87 -13.69 1.14
C TYR A 165 11.38 -13.67 0.78
N TRP A 166 11.05 -13.68 -0.52
CA TRP A 166 9.67 -13.72 -1.00
C TRP A 166 8.91 -14.95 -0.48
N GLU A 167 9.43 -16.16 -0.69
CA GLU A 167 8.73 -17.40 -0.28
C GLU A 167 8.59 -17.56 1.24
N ASN A 168 9.54 -17.00 2.01
CA ASN A 168 9.59 -17.09 3.47
C ASN A 168 8.82 -15.97 4.20
N SER A 169 8.53 -14.84 3.54
CA SER A 169 7.89 -13.69 4.18
C SER A 169 6.74 -13.12 3.34
N CYS A 170 6.99 -12.65 2.12
CA CYS A 170 5.95 -11.99 1.33
C CYS A 170 4.81 -12.92 0.90
N ALA A 171 5.13 -14.13 0.43
CA ALA A 171 4.17 -15.14 -0.02
C ALA A 171 3.39 -15.82 1.12
N ARG A 172 3.72 -15.52 2.39
CA ARG A 172 2.93 -15.92 3.56
C ARG A 172 1.80 -14.93 3.86
N SER A 173 2.00 -13.66 3.49
CA SER A 173 1.09 -12.53 3.77
C SER A 173 0.17 -12.21 2.57
N LEU A 174 0.12 -13.11 1.58
CA LEU A 174 -0.63 -12.99 0.33
C LEU A 174 -1.42 -14.30 0.07
N PRO A 175 -2.48 -14.26 -0.75
CA PRO A 175 -3.19 -15.47 -1.18
C PRO A 175 -2.26 -16.54 -1.77
N ILE A 176 -2.55 -17.82 -1.51
CA ILE A 176 -1.63 -18.93 -1.77
C ILE A 176 -1.21 -19.06 -3.26
N PHE A 177 -2.06 -18.63 -4.20
CA PHE A 177 -1.76 -18.63 -5.63
C PHE A 177 -0.53 -17.76 -5.98
N PHE A 178 -0.11 -16.81 -5.15
CA PHE A 178 1.09 -16.01 -5.37
C PHE A 178 2.39 -16.86 -5.41
N ARG A 179 2.39 -18.08 -4.86
CA ARG A 179 3.49 -19.05 -5.08
C ARG A 179 3.53 -19.57 -6.52
N GLN A 180 2.37 -19.71 -7.17
CA GLN A 180 2.28 -20.06 -8.59
C GLN A 180 2.78 -18.88 -9.47
N ILE A 181 2.40 -17.65 -9.12
CA ILE A 181 2.92 -16.42 -9.75
C ILE A 181 4.46 -16.34 -9.66
N ALA A 182 5.04 -16.73 -8.52
CA ALA A 182 6.50 -16.81 -8.35
C ALA A 182 7.15 -17.87 -9.25
N SER A 183 6.52 -19.05 -9.40
CA SER A 183 6.96 -20.08 -10.34
C SER A 183 6.93 -19.58 -11.80
N MET A 184 5.84 -18.93 -12.21
CA MET A 184 5.66 -18.34 -13.55
C MET A 184 6.72 -17.26 -13.85
N ALA A 185 7.08 -16.43 -12.87
CA ALA A 185 8.01 -15.31 -13.04
C ALA A 185 9.37 -15.71 -13.62
N ASN A 186 9.83 -16.94 -13.40
CA ASN A 186 11.05 -17.48 -13.99
C ASN A 186 11.07 -17.45 -15.53
N ARG A 187 9.90 -17.38 -16.18
CA ARG A 187 9.76 -17.25 -17.65
C ARG A 187 9.37 -15.83 -18.09
N HIS A 188 9.07 -14.93 -17.16
CA HIS A 188 8.50 -13.61 -17.45
C HIS A 188 9.27 -12.51 -16.71
N ALA A 189 10.30 -11.97 -17.37
CA ALA A 189 11.24 -11.01 -16.79
C ALA A 189 10.57 -9.81 -16.08
N THR A 190 9.53 -9.21 -16.66
CA THR A 190 8.77 -8.11 -16.03
C THR A 190 8.13 -8.52 -14.71
N LEU A 191 7.57 -9.73 -14.64
CA LEU A 191 6.94 -10.29 -13.45
C LEU A 191 7.98 -10.61 -12.37
N MET A 192 9.13 -11.15 -12.78
CA MET A 192 10.29 -11.33 -11.89
C MET A 192 10.74 -9.99 -11.29
N GLN A 193 10.92 -8.94 -12.08
CA GLN A 193 11.28 -7.61 -11.56
C GLN A 193 10.20 -7.05 -10.61
N ALA A 194 8.91 -7.32 -10.84
CA ALA A 194 7.83 -6.87 -9.94
C ALA A 194 7.83 -7.59 -8.58
N LEU A 195 8.06 -8.92 -8.56
CA LEU A 195 8.20 -9.70 -7.32
C LEU A 195 9.43 -9.27 -6.52
N LEU A 196 10.57 -9.09 -7.20
CA LEU A 196 11.81 -8.63 -6.58
C LEU A 196 11.67 -7.22 -5.99
N ALA A 197 10.92 -6.34 -6.66
CA ALA A 197 10.59 -5.02 -6.14
C ALA A 197 9.77 -5.10 -4.84
N LEU A 198 8.70 -5.90 -4.82
CA LEU A 198 7.84 -6.03 -3.64
C LEU A 198 8.56 -6.73 -2.47
N SER A 199 9.38 -7.73 -2.76
CA SER A 199 10.24 -8.42 -1.79
C SER A 199 11.26 -7.49 -1.15
N ALA A 200 12.05 -6.76 -1.94
CA ALA A 200 13.01 -5.79 -1.43
C ALA A 200 12.33 -4.60 -0.70
N CYS A 201 11.11 -4.22 -1.12
CA CYS A 201 10.30 -3.21 -0.43
C CYS A 201 9.90 -3.68 0.97
N ASN A 202 9.34 -4.89 1.08
CA ASN A 202 9.00 -5.53 2.35
C ASN A 202 10.24 -5.61 3.27
N MET A 203 11.35 -6.17 2.78
CA MET A 203 12.58 -6.31 3.58
C MET A 203 13.15 -4.97 4.05
N SER A 204 13.07 -3.91 3.23
CA SER A 204 13.43 -2.54 3.62
C SER A 204 12.60 -2.03 4.78
N ARG A 205 11.29 -2.27 4.75
CA ARG A 205 10.30 -1.76 5.71
C ARG A 205 10.31 -2.56 7.02
N SER A 206 10.57 -3.86 6.96
CA SER A 206 10.80 -4.73 8.12
C SER A 206 12.19 -4.58 8.77
N SER A 207 13.11 -3.80 8.17
CA SER A 207 14.48 -3.60 8.66
C SER A 207 14.81 -2.10 8.87
N PRO A 208 14.11 -1.35 9.72
CA PRO A 208 14.29 0.09 9.89
C PRO A 208 15.75 0.48 10.21
N GLU A 209 16.24 1.57 9.62
CA GLU A 209 17.48 2.24 10.00
C GLU A 209 17.18 3.62 10.64
N GLY A 210 17.86 3.93 11.73
CA GLY A 210 17.54 5.04 12.63
C GLY A 210 18.10 4.77 14.04
N GLY A 211 17.55 5.40 15.08
CA GLY A 211 17.84 5.05 16.48
C GLY A 211 19.08 5.72 17.13
N GLY A 212 19.93 6.41 16.36
CA GLY A 212 21.12 7.08 16.92
C GLY A 212 20.83 8.50 17.42
N GLU A 213 21.32 8.84 18.63
CA GLU A 213 21.24 10.20 19.17
C GLU A 213 22.06 11.20 18.33
N VAL A 214 21.39 12.21 17.75
CA VAL A 214 22.06 13.32 17.04
C VAL A 214 21.46 14.67 17.44
N SER A 215 21.74 15.12 18.66
CA SER A 215 21.61 16.51 19.13
C SER A 215 20.22 17.19 19.08
N SER A 216 19.15 16.44 18.83
CA SER A 216 17.76 16.90 18.96
C SER A 216 16.87 15.76 19.46
N THR A 217 15.85 16.10 20.25
CA THR A 217 15.05 15.15 21.06
C THR A 217 14.00 14.34 20.30
N GLN A 218 14.33 13.83 19.10
CA GLN A 218 13.43 13.03 18.26
C GLN A 218 14.18 11.90 17.54
N VAL A 219 13.83 10.66 17.84
CA VAL A 219 14.37 9.48 17.15
C VAL A 219 13.58 9.24 15.85
N THR A 220 14.20 9.50 14.71
CA THR A 220 13.57 9.25 13.39
C THR A 220 14.02 7.91 12.81
N TYR A 221 13.06 7.01 12.57
CA TYR A 221 13.26 5.77 11.83
C TYR A 221 12.81 5.89 10.37
N ARG A 222 13.53 5.19 9.47
CA ARG A 222 13.23 5.14 8.03
C ARG A 222 13.58 3.76 7.45
N PRO A 223 12.95 3.31 6.35
CA PRO A 223 13.22 1.98 5.78
C PRO A 223 14.68 1.80 5.35
N ARG A 224 15.20 0.56 5.39
CA ARG A 224 16.61 0.26 5.09
C ARG A 224 16.98 0.70 3.68
N ARG A 225 18.00 1.54 3.56
CA ARG A 225 18.35 2.23 2.32
C ARG A 225 18.87 1.30 1.23
N GLU A 226 19.62 0.26 1.60
CA GLU A 226 20.13 -0.75 0.65
C GLU A 226 19.01 -1.53 -0.05
N TYR A 227 18.02 -1.98 0.73
CA TYR A 227 16.86 -2.69 0.22
C TYR A 227 15.88 -1.75 -0.49
N LEU A 228 15.74 -0.50 -0.04
CA LEU A 228 14.91 0.53 -0.70
C LEU A 228 15.45 0.92 -2.09
N LEU A 229 16.77 1.09 -2.23
CA LEU A 229 17.38 1.38 -3.53
C LEU A 229 17.27 0.16 -4.47
N SER A 230 17.33 -1.05 -3.93
CA SER A 230 17.08 -2.28 -4.68
C SER A 230 15.62 -2.36 -5.17
N SER A 231 14.66 -2.11 -4.28
CA SER A 231 13.23 -2.18 -4.61
C SER A 231 12.83 -1.14 -5.67
N GLN A 232 13.32 0.10 -5.54
CA GLN A 232 13.14 1.16 -6.54
C GLN A 232 13.77 0.81 -7.89
N HIS A 233 14.94 0.14 -7.92
CA HIS A 233 15.58 -0.29 -9.17
C HIS A 233 14.74 -1.33 -9.91
N TYR A 234 14.31 -2.39 -9.20
CA TYR A 234 13.47 -3.44 -9.78
C TYR A 234 12.10 -2.90 -10.22
N TYR A 235 11.45 -2.08 -9.39
CA TYR A 235 10.16 -1.45 -9.69
C TYR A 235 10.24 -0.57 -10.95
N GLY A 236 11.20 0.35 -10.99
CA GLY A 236 11.42 1.22 -12.15
C GLY A 236 11.73 0.45 -13.43
N SER A 237 12.46 -0.67 -13.34
CA SER A 237 12.74 -1.53 -14.49
C SER A 237 11.49 -2.27 -14.99
N ALA A 238 10.61 -2.73 -14.10
CA ALA A 238 9.36 -3.39 -14.47
C ALA A 238 8.38 -2.40 -15.13
N VAL A 239 8.20 -1.22 -14.54
CA VAL A 239 7.36 -0.13 -15.10
C VAL A 239 7.87 0.31 -16.47
N GLU A 240 9.19 0.50 -16.63
CA GLU A 240 9.78 0.90 -17.92
C GLU A 240 9.63 -0.20 -18.99
N GLN A 241 9.63 -1.48 -18.61
CA GLN A 241 9.36 -2.60 -19.53
C GLN A 241 7.90 -2.61 -19.99
N ILE A 242 6.92 -2.50 -19.08
CA ILE A 242 5.50 -2.39 -19.46
C ILE A 242 5.27 -1.17 -20.37
N ALA A 243 5.80 0.00 -19.98
CA ALA A 243 5.67 1.22 -20.78
C ALA A 243 6.34 1.09 -22.16
N ARG A 244 7.36 0.24 -22.36
CA ARG A 244 7.91 -0.08 -23.69
C ARG A 244 6.99 -1.01 -24.47
N SER A 245 6.44 -2.05 -23.85
CA SER A 245 5.56 -3.02 -24.50
C SER A 245 4.23 -2.39 -24.97
N ILE A 246 3.62 -1.55 -24.14
CA ILE A 246 2.41 -0.78 -24.51
C ILE A 246 2.70 0.11 -25.73
N ARG A 247 3.77 0.92 -25.69
CA ARG A 247 4.15 1.81 -26.82
C ARG A 247 4.55 1.09 -28.12
N ARG A 248 4.69 -0.23 -28.09
CA ARG A 248 4.99 -1.08 -29.26
C ARG A 248 3.80 -1.91 -29.71
N ASN A 249 2.64 -1.79 -29.06
CA ASN A 249 1.49 -2.69 -29.18
C ASN A 249 1.91 -4.18 -29.03
N SER A 250 2.92 -4.43 -28.19
CA SER A 250 3.54 -5.75 -27.96
C SER A 250 3.37 -6.17 -26.50
N LEU A 251 2.18 -5.94 -25.95
CA LEU A 251 1.82 -6.39 -24.59
C LEU A 251 1.67 -7.93 -24.60
N GLY A 252 2.06 -8.57 -23.49
CA GLY A 252 1.92 -10.02 -23.32
C GLY A 252 0.48 -10.44 -23.03
N SER A 253 0.28 -11.66 -22.49
CA SER A 253 -1.08 -12.07 -22.11
C SER A 253 -1.67 -11.12 -21.04
N PRO A 254 -3.00 -10.85 -21.08
CA PRO A 254 -3.64 -9.97 -20.10
C PRO A 254 -3.38 -10.38 -18.65
N LEU A 255 -3.39 -11.68 -18.32
CA LEU A 255 -3.08 -12.16 -16.97
C LEU A 255 -1.67 -11.81 -16.49
N HIS A 256 -0.65 -11.93 -17.35
CA HIS A 256 0.72 -11.55 -16.97
C HIS A 256 0.84 -10.04 -16.72
N THR A 257 0.06 -9.24 -17.45
CA THR A 257 -0.02 -7.79 -17.21
C THR A 257 -0.75 -7.50 -15.90
N LEU A 258 -1.89 -8.13 -15.67
CA LEU A 258 -2.69 -8.02 -14.44
C LEU A 258 -1.87 -8.40 -13.20
N ALA A 259 -1.16 -9.53 -13.23
CA ALA A 259 -0.28 -9.96 -12.14
C ALA A 259 0.81 -8.94 -11.80
N VAL A 260 1.43 -8.31 -12.81
CA VAL A 260 2.42 -7.24 -12.57
C VAL A 260 1.76 -5.99 -11.98
N LEU A 261 0.61 -5.57 -12.50
CA LEU A 261 -0.08 -4.37 -11.99
C LEU A 261 -0.59 -4.58 -10.56
N VAL A 262 -1.10 -5.76 -10.20
CA VAL A 262 -1.49 -6.09 -8.82
C VAL A 262 -0.28 -6.06 -7.88
N LEU A 263 0.89 -6.56 -8.30
CA LEU A 263 2.14 -6.43 -7.54
C LEU A 263 2.59 -4.96 -7.39
N PHE A 264 2.38 -4.12 -8.42
CA PHE A 264 2.61 -2.68 -8.31
C PHE A 264 1.62 -2.00 -7.34
N CYS A 265 0.35 -2.41 -7.31
CA CYS A 265 -0.63 -1.92 -6.35
C CYS A 265 -0.25 -2.28 -4.89
N TYR A 266 0.26 -3.49 -4.64
CA TYR A 266 0.82 -3.83 -3.33
C TYR A 266 2.09 -3.03 -3.01
N PHE A 267 2.97 -2.78 -3.99
CA PHE A 267 4.17 -1.95 -3.82
C PHE A 267 3.83 -0.49 -3.47
N GLU A 268 2.92 0.14 -4.22
CA GLU A 268 2.58 1.55 -4.02
C GLU A 268 1.72 1.76 -2.77
N SER A 269 0.89 0.77 -2.36
CA SER A 269 0.26 0.77 -1.04
C SER A 269 1.29 0.66 0.08
N SER A 270 2.25 -0.27 -0.06
CA SER A 270 3.37 -0.40 0.89
C SER A 270 4.15 0.91 1.00
N MET A 271 4.40 1.60 -0.10
CA MET A 271 5.11 2.89 -0.08
C MET A 271 4.20 4.09 0.23
N GLY A 272 2.90 3.91 0.51
CA GLY A 272 1.97 5.02 0.76
C GLY A 272 1.92 6.04 -0.39
N ASN A 273 2.04 5.58 -1.62
CA ASN A 273 2.11 6.39 -2.84
C ASN A 273 0.78 6.30 -3.62
N PHE A 274 -0.24 6.96 -3.07
CA PHE A 274 -1.61 6.89 -3.57
C PHE A 274 -1.76 7.35 -5.04
N ALA A 275 -0.97 8.33 -5.49
CA ALA A 275 -0.95 8.76 -6.88
C ALA A 275 -0.37 7.70 -7.84
N GLY A 276 0.70 7.01 -7.42
CA GLY A 276 1.25 5.87 -8.16
C GLY A 276 0.27 4.69 -8.19
N PHE A 277 -0.38 4.41 -7.05
CA PHE A 277 -1.42 3.39 -6.94
C PHE A 277 -2.59 3.65 -7.90
N SER A 278 -3.14 4.88 -7.92
CA SER A 278 -4.26 5.25 -8.80
C SER A 278 -3.92 5.00 -10.28
N CYS A 279 -2.71 5.34 -10.71
CA CYS A 279 -2.27 5.12 -12.10
C CYS A 279 -2.27 3.64 -12.50
N HIS A 280 -2.01 2.71 -11.56
CA HIS A 280 -2.10 1.27 -11.83
C HIS A 280 -3.54 0.76 -11.66
N ALA A 281 -4.30 1.32 -10.72
CA ALA A 281 -5.72 1.02 -10.52
C ALA A 281 -6.55 1.27 -11.79
N ASP A 282 -6.40 2.46 -12.38
CA ASP A 282 -7.06 2.85 -13.62
C ASP A 282 -6.66 1.91 -14.78
N GLY A 283 -5.39 1.49 -14.79
CA GLY A 283 -4.84 0.51 -15.73
C GLY A 283 -5.42 -0.90 -15.56
N ILE A 284 -5.60 -1.37 -14.33
CA ILE A 284 -6.23 -2.66 -14.02
C ILE A 284 -7.71 -2.65 -14.39
N ASP A 285 -8.46 -1.64 -13.95
CA ASP A 285 -9.89 -1.55 -14.22
C ASP A 285 -10.13 -1.45 -15.76
N THR A 286 -9.29 -0.73 -16.50
CA THR A 286 -9.30 -0.72 -17.98
C THR A 286 -8.96 -2.10 -18.58
N LEU A 287 -7.94 -2.78 -18.06
CA LEU A 287 -7.51 -4.10 -18.55
C LEU A 287 -8.59 -5.17 -18.32
N ILE A 288 -9.22 -5.16 -17.14
CA ILE A 288 -10.34 -6.04 -16.79
C ILE A 288 -11.54 -5.76 -17.69
N GLN A 289 -11.92 -4.50 -17.92
CA GLN A 289 -13.02 -4.16 -18.83
C GLN A 289 -12.74 -4.59 -20.28
N THR A 290 -11.50 -4.44 -20.76
CA THR A 290 -11.12 -4.75 -22.14
C THR A 290 -10.99 -6.26 -22.41
N HIS A 291 -10.58 -7.04 -21.40
CA HIS A 291 -10.28 -8.47 -21.55
C HIS A 291 -11.06 -9.37 -20.57
N PHE A 292 -12.24 -8.91 -20.11
CA PHE A 292 -13.01 -9.55 -19.04
C PHE A 292 -13.20 -11.06 -19.25
N THR A 293 -13.66 -11.45 -20.45
CA THR A 293 -13.92 -12.86 -20.79
C THR A 293 -12.65 -13.71 -20.72
N THR A 294 -11.53 -13.23 -21.28
CA THR A 294 -10.23 -13.92 -21.26
C THR A 294 -9.65 -14.05 -19.85
N ILE A 295 -9.86 -13.04 -19.00
CA ILE A 295 -9.40 -13.08 -17.61
C ILE A 295 -10.29 -14.01 -16.79
N ALA A 296 -11.62 -13.84 -16.84
CA ALA A 296 -12.57 -14.64 -16.06
C ALA A 296 -12.60 -16.13 -16.45
N SER A 297 -12.17 -16.50 -17.66
CA SER A 297 -12.08 -17.91 -18.10
C SER A 297 -10.79 -18.63 -17.68
N ASP A 298 -9.78 -17.91 -17.18
CA ASP A 298 -8.49 -18.48 -16.78
C ASP A 298 -8.47 -18.72 -15.26
N HIS A 299 -7.96 -19.89 -14.82
CA HIS A 299 -7.87 -20.28 -13.41
C HIS A 299 -7.22 -19.25 -12.47
N LEU A 300 -6.29 -18.41 -12.97
CA LEU A 300 -5.63 -17.37 -12.17
C LEU A 300 -6.28 -15.99 -12.28
N GLY A 301 -7.26 -15.81 -13.17
CA GLY A 301 -7.93 -14.53 -13.39
C GLY A 301 -8.84 -14.10 -12.21
N PRO A 302 -9.79 -14.94 -11.76
CA PRO A 302 -10.59 -14.70 -10.56
C PRO A 302 -9.75 -14.41 -9.32
N GLU A 303 -8.67 -15.17 -9.12
CA GLU A 303 -7.71 -15.03 -8.02
C GLU A 303 -6.97 -13.67 -8.08
N LEU A 304 -6.51 -13.26 -9.26
CA LEU A 304 -5.92 -11.93 -9.47
C LEU A 304 -6.94 -10.79 -9.30
N ILE A 305 -8.21 -11.01 -9.64
CA ILE A 305 -9.29 -10.06 -9.37
C ILE A 305 -9.56 -9.94 -7.86
N ALA A 306 -9.58 -11.05 -7.11
CA ALA A 306 -9.72 -11.03 -5.66
C ALA A 306 -8.55 -10.28 -4.98
N ALA A 307 -7.32 -10.55 -5.39
CA ALA A 307 -6.14 -9.84 -4.91
C ALA A 307 -6.17 -8.35 -5.28
N TRP A 308 -6.67 -7.99 -6.48
CA TRP A 308 -6.89 -6.60 -6.88
C TRP A 308 -7.87 -5.90 -5.93
N ILE A 309 -9.04 -6.48 -5.68
CA ILE A 309 -10.05 -5.90 -4.79
C ILE A 309 -9.50 -5.71 -3.36
N VAL A 310 -8.78 -6.69 -2.81
CA VAL A 310 -8.12 -6.54 -1.50
C VAL A 310 -7.11 -5.40 -1.50
N ALA A 311 -6.27 -5.27 -2.54
CA ALA A 311 -5.31 -4.17 -2.66
C ALA A 311 -5.99 -2.80 -2.80
N LYS A 312 -7.10 -2.72 -3.55
CA LYS A 312 -7.93 -1.51 -3.75
C LYS A 312 -8.56 -1.04 -2.44
N ASN A 313 -9.25 -1.95 -1.74
CA ASN A 313 -9.88 -1.69 -0.45
C ASN A 313 -8.84 -1.28 0.60
N HIS A 314 -7.70 -1.96 0.63
CA HIS A 314 -6.60 -1.64 1.53
C HIS A 314 -6.00 -0.25 1.28
N ASN A 315 -5.69 0.10 0.03
CA ASN A 315 -5.15 1.42 -0.31
C ASN A 315 -6.12 2.55 0.05
N TRP A 316 -7.41 2.35 -0.23
CA TRP A 316 -8.47 3.30 0.12
C TRP A 316 -8.59 3.48 1.64
N TRP A 317 -8.54 2.39 2.42
CA TRP A 317 -8.59 2.45 3.89
C TRP A 317 -7.41 3.23 4.48
N LEU A 318 -6.19 2.99 3.99
CA LEU A 318 -4.99 3.74 4.36
C LEU A 318 -5.14 5.24 4.06
N ARG A 319 -5.78 5.60 2.94
CA ARG A 319 -5.98 6.99 2.51
C ARG A 319 -7.03 7.72 3.36
N MET A 320 -8.14 7.05 3.66
CA MET A 320 -9.28 7.67 4.33
C MET A 320 -8.98 8.14 5.75
N ASN A 321 -8.32 7.28 6.54
CA ASN A 321 -7.93 7.59 7.91
C ASN A 321 -7.05 8.84 8.04
N PHE A 322 -6.32 9.21 6.98
CA PHE A 322 -5.42 10.37 6.94
C PHE A 322 -5.79 11.31 5.77
N SER A 323 -7.05 11.74 5.73
CA SER A 323 -7.60 12.62 4.68
C SER A 323 -8.30 13.85 5.25
N SER A 324 -8.55 14.86 4.41
CA SER A 324 -9.40 16.00 4.78
C SER A 324 -10.88 15.66 4.63
N PHE A 325 -11.78 16.32 5.37
CA PHE A 325 -13.22 16.08 5.25
C PHE A 325 -13.76 16.28 3.83
N SER A 326 -13.20 17.19 3.03
CA SER A 326 -13.60 17.35 1.62
C SER A 326 -13.19 16.17 0.74
N LEU A 327 -12.06 15.50 1.04
CA LEU A 327 -11.74 14.24 0.37
C LEU A 327 -12.67 13.11 0.82
N GLN A 328 -12.99 13.02 2.12
CA GLN A 328 -13.92 12.02 2.66
C GLN A 328 -15.33 12.16 2.04
N LEU A 329 -15.84 13.39 1.94
CA LEU A 329 -17.14 13.72 1.31
C LEU A 329 -17.18 13.43 -0.20
N SER A 330 -16.04 13.47 -0.90
CA SER A 330 -15.96 13.27 -2.36
C SER A 330 -15.69 11.82 -2.78
N GLN A 331 -15.66 10.86 -1.85
CA GLN A 331 -15.46 9.45 -2.17
C GLN A 331 -16.67 8.83 -2.88
N GLY A 332 -16.44 8.35 -4.11
CA GLY A 332 -17.39 7.54 -4.87
C GLY A 332 -17.64 6.15 -4.25
N CYS A 333 -18.70 5.50 -4.72
CA CYS A 333 -19.12 4.16 -4.27
C CYS A 333 -18.04 3.09 -4.51
N LEU A 334 -17.87 2.20 -3.53
CA LEU A 334 -16.94 1.06 -3.55
C LEU A 334 -17.65 -0.29 -3.74
N SER A 335 -18.99 -0.31 -3.88
CA SER A 335 -19.71 -1.55 -4.18
C SER A 335 -19.19 -2.22 -5.45
N LEU A 336 -18.95 -3.52 -5.36
CA LEU A 336 -18.56 -4.36 -6.49
C LEU A 336 -19.66 -4.39 -7.56
N SER A 337 -19.27 -4.49 -8.83
CA SER A 337 -20.22 -4.80 -9.90
C SER A 337 -20.74 -6.24 -9.76
N SER A 338 -21.92 -6.51 -10.33
CA SER A 338 -22.55 -7.84 -10.29
C SER A 338 -21.62 -8.94 -10.82
N ASP A 339 -20.83 -8.66 -11.85
CA ASP A 339 -19.97 -9.66 -12.49
C ASP A 339 -18.66 -9.90 -11.73
N ILE A 340 -18.12 -8.88 -11.04
CA ILE A 340 -17.01 -9.06 -10.11
C ILE A 340 -17.49 -9.83 -8.86
N SER A 341 -18.67 -9.50 -8.32
CA SER A 341 -19.28 -10.23 -7.21
C SER A 341 -19.45 -11.72 -7.50
N LYS A 342 -20.02 -12.09 -8.66
CA LYS A 342 -20.12 -13.50 -9.11
C LYS A 342 -18.76 -14.20 -9.18
N ILE A 343 -17.72 -13.50 -9.63
CA ILE A 343 -16.34 -14.03 -9.73
C ILE A 343 -15.73 -14.27 -8.36
N LEU A 344 -15.93 -13.37 -7.38
CA LEU A 344 -15.44 -13.58 -6.03
C LEU A 344 -16.15 -14.75 -5.35
N HIS A 345 -17.48 -14.81 -5.49
CA HIS A 345 -18.30 -15.85 -4.89
C HIS A 345 -17.96 -17.25 -5.43
N SER A 346 -17.71 -17.39 -6.74
CA SER A 346 -17.39 -18.69 -7.36
C SER A 346 -16.05 -19.29 -6.94
N ILE A 347 -15.15 -18.50 -6.36
CA ILE A 347 -13.88 -18.97 -5.76
C ILE A 347 -13.84 -18.82 -4.23
N ASN A 348 -14.96 -18.49 -3.59
CA ASN A 348 -15.04 -18.19 -2.14
C ASN A 348 -14.01 -17.13 -1.68
N ALA A 349 -13.85 -16.04 -2.43
CA ALA A 349 -12.89 -14.97 -2.15
C ALA A 349 -13.34 -14.02 -1.03
N GLN A 350 -13.77 -14.59 0.10
CA GLN A 350 -14.33 -13.90 1.27
C GLN A 350 -13.57 -12.65 1.68
N ARG A 351 -12.22 -12.70 1.71
CA ARG A 351 -11.34 -11.59 2.08
C ARG A 351 -11.56 -10.34 1.21
N ALA A 352 -11.86 -10.53 -0.08
CA ALA A 352 -12.16 -9.44 -1.01
C ALA A 352 -13.58 -8.90 -0.80
N GLU A 353 -14.56 -9.79 -0.59
CA GLU A 353 -15.96 -9.43 -0.32
C GLU A 353 -16.12 -8.64 0.99
N ILE A 354 -15.62 -9.19 2.11
CA ILE A 354 -15.73 -8.60 3.44
C ILE A 354 -15.00 -7.25 3.55
N THR A 355 -13.86 -7.09 2.88
CA THR A 355 -13.17 -5.78 2.85
C THR A 355 -13.89 -4.77 1.98
N SER A 356 -14.64 -5.21 0.96
CA SER A 356 -15.46 -4.32 0.14
C SER A 356 -16.68 -3.82 0.93
N ILE A 357 -17.36 -4.72 1.65
CA ILE A 357 -18.48 -4.39 2.54
C ILE A 357 -18.01 -3.45 3.66
N LEU A 358 -16.85 -3.73 4.28
CA LEU A 358 -16.25 -2.89 5.32
C LEU A 358 -15.97 -1.47 4.81
N CYS A 359 -15.27 -1.33 3.69
CA CYS A 359 -14.90 -0.02 3.16
C CYS A 359 -16.13 0.78 2.70
N GLU A 360 -17.11 0.15 2.04
CA GLU A 360 -18.33 0.84 1.62
C GLU A 360 -19.22 1.22 2.82
N SER A 361 -19.35 0.35 3.83
CA SER A 361 -20.06 0.65 5.08
C SER A 361 -19.42 1.84 5.81
N TYR A 362 -18.09 1.86 5.95
CA TYR A 362 -17.38 3.00 6.52
C TYR A 362 -17.60 4.28 5.69
N ARG A 363 -17.50 4.20 4.36
CA ARG A 363 -17.71 5.34 3.45
C ARG A 363 -19.09 5.97 3.65
N ILE A 364 -20.16 5.18 3.59
CA ILE A 364 -21.54 5.67 3.71
C ILE A 364 -21.79 6.24 5.12
N ASN A 365 -21.36 5.52 6.15
CA ASN A 365 -21.51 5.94 7.54
C ASN A 365 -20.81 7.29 7.80
N ASN A 366 -19.55 7.42 7.36
CA ASN A 366 -18.77 8.63 7.54
C ASN A 366 -19.32 9.80 6.70
N LEU A 367 -19.80 9.55 5.47
CA LEU A 367 -20.52 10.53 4.66
C LEU A 367 -21.75 11.07 5.43
N THR A 368 -22.55 10.20 6.03
CA THR A 368 -23.76 10.56 6.80
C THR A 368 -23.42 11.46 7.99
N LEU A 369 -22.38 11.14 8.76
CA LEU A 369 -21.96 11.95 9.91
C LEU A 369 -21.38 13.31 9.50
N LEU A 370 -20.69 13.40 8.37
CA LEU A 370 -20.19 14.69 7.85
C LEU A 370 -21.30 15.57 7.27
N GLN A 371 -22.42 15.00 6.81
CA GLN A 371 -23.65 15.74 6.47
C GLN A 371 -24.35 16.31 7.70
N LEU A 372 -24.43 15.53 8.79
CA LEU A 372 -25.05 15.94 10.06
C LEU A 372 -24.14 16.87 10.90
N GLY A 373 -22.84 16.87 10.64
CA GLY A 373 -21.86 17.70 11.33
C GLY A 373 -21.85 19.17 10.88
N PRO A 374 -21.17 20.07 11.64
CA PRO A 374 -21.12 21.51 11.35
C PRO A 374 -20.36 21.88 10.06
N CYS A 375 -19.73 20.91 9.41
CA CYS A 375 -19.10 21.07 8.09
C CYS A 375 -20.04 20.69 6.91
N GLY A 376 -21.26 20.20 7.20
CA GLY A 376 -22.20 19.64 6.23
C GLY A 376 -22.94 20.66 5.35
N ILE A 377 -22.22 21.49 4.59
CA ILE A 377 -22.81 22.44 3.64
C ILE A 377 -22.39 22.10 2.20
N GLN A 378 -23.31 21.48 1.46
CA GLN A 378 -23.37 21.41 -0.01
C GLN A 378 -22.18 20.76 -0.76
N GLN A 379 -21.88 19.49 -0.51
CA GLN A 379 -20.99 18.69 -1.40
C GLN A 379 -21.49 17.27 -1.77
N SER A 380 -22.50 16.71 -1.10
CA SER A 380 -22.97 15.34 -1.34
C SER A 380 -24.34 15.30 -2.02
N ASN A 381 -24.50 14.42 -3.02
CA ASN A 381 -25.76 14.24 -3.76
C ASN A 381 -26.79 13.31 -3.08
N LEU A 382 -26.40 12.63 -2.00
CA LEU A 382 -27.26 11.69 -1.26
C LEU A 382 -27.81 12.34 0.01
N THR A 383 -29.06 12.02 0.35
CA THR A 383 -29.68 12.32 1.65
C THR A 383 -29.27 11.33 2.74
N VAL A 384 -29.54 11.66 4.00
CA VAL A 384 -29.32 10.78 5.16
C VAL A 384 -30.13 9.49 5.04
N ASP A 385 -31.39 9.56 4.57
CA ASP A 385 -32.27 8.39 4.45
C ASP A 385 -31.82 7.45 3.33
N GLU A 386 -31.30 7.98 2.21
CA GLU A 386 -30.64 7.18 1.17
C GLU A 386 -29.35 6.51 1.68
N CYS A 387 -28.59 7.19 2.55
CA CYS A 387 -27.40 6.60 3.17
C CYS A 387 -27.76 5.49 4.18
N ILE A 388 -28.81 5.67 5.00
CA ILE A 388 -29.38 4.63 5.87
C ILE A 388 -29.84 3.42 5.04
N THR A 389 -30.57 3.67 3.94
CA THR A 389 -31.00 2.61 3.00
C THR A 389 -29.81 1.89 2.38
N SER A 390 -28.73 2.59 2.09
CA SER A 390 -27.48 2.00 1.56
C SER A 390 -26.74 1.16 2.60
N LEU A 391 -26.70 1.57 3.87
CA LEU A 391 -26.15 0.73 4.96
C LEU A 391 -27.00 -0.53 5.20
N GLN A 392 -28.33 -0.46 5.01
CA GLN A 392 -29.21 -1.63 5.03
C GLN A 392 -29.02 -2.56 3.81
N ILE A 393 -28.40 -2.09 2.73
CA ILE A 393 -27.95 -2.93 1.61
C ILE A 393 -26.63 -3.62 1.98
N GLU A 394 -25.63 -2.89 2.49
CA GLU A 394 -24.35 -3.48 2.93
C GLU A 394 -24.52 -4.45 4.10
N SER A 395 -25.45 -4.20 5.02
CA SER A 395 -25.75 -5.11 6.13
C SER A 395 -26.32 -6.45 5.65
N ARG A 396 -27.20 -6.44 4.64
CA ARG A 396 -27.71 -7.69 4.03
C ARG A 396 -26.64 -8.46 3.27
N LYS A 397 -25.75 -7.78 2.54
CA LYS A 397 -24.56 -8.45 1.96
C LYS A 397 -23.68 -9.10 3.03
N LEU A 398 -23.60 -8.48 4.22
CA LEU A 398 -22.84 -8.99 5.35
C LEU A 398 -23.53 -10.18 6.05
N ASP A 399 -24.87 -10.20 6.09
CA ASP A 399 -25.68 -11.34 6.51
C ASP A 399 -25.50 -12.52 5.55
N GLU A 400 -25.62 -12.26 4.23
CA GLU A 400 -25.40 -13.23 3.16
C GLU A 400 -23.98 -13.83 3.22
N TRP A 401 -22.95 -12.99 3.37
CA TRP A 401 -21.55 -13.41 3.52
C TRP A 401 -21.34 -14.27 4.78
N HIS A 402 -21.90 -13.88 5.93
CA HIS A 402 -21.76 -14.66 7.16
C HIS A 402 -22.55 -15.99 7.10
N ALA A 403 -23.66 -16.03 6.36
CA ALA A 403 -24.46 -17.24 6.18
C ALA A 403 -23.80 -18.30 5.28
N THR A 404 -22.82 -17.92 4.45
CA THR A 404 -22.07 -18.86 3.59
C THR A 404 -20.79 -19.40 4.21
N LEU A 405 -20.38 -18.92 5.40
CA LEU A 405 -19.14 -19.37 6.04
C LEU A 405 -19.22 -20.84 6.50
N PRO A 406 -18.23 -21.68 6.18
CA PRO A 406 -18.12 -23.03 6.73
C PRO A 406 -17.82 -22.99 8.24
N HIS A 407 -18.25 -24.04 8.96
CA HIS A 407 -18.05 -24.20 10.41
C HIS A 407 -16.59 -24.07 10.88
N SER A 408 -15.62 -24.34 10.01
CA SER A 408 -14.18 -24.18 10.27
C SER A 408 -13.71 -22.72 10.36
N GLU A 409 -14.54 -21.77 9.96
CA GLU A 409 -14.22 -20.34 9.93
C GLU A 409 -15.05 -19.53 10.94
N LEU A 410 -16.16 -20.09 11.41
CA LEU A 410 -16.88 -19.58 12.58
C LEU A 410 -15.98 -19.60 13.83
N PRO A 411 -16.29 -18.81 14.88
CA PRO A 411 -15.55 -18.87 16.13
C PRO A 411 -15.65 -20.24 16.81
N ILE A 412 -14.57 -20.66 17.48
CA ILE A 412 -14.50 -21.94 18.20
C ILE A 412 -15.38 -21.93 19.47
N GLU A 413 -15.64 -20.75 20.05
CA GLU A 413 -16.55 -20.58 21.19
C GLU A 413 -17.84 -19.84 20.78
N SER A 414 -18.99 -20.25 21.32
CA SER A 414 -20.27 -19.57 21.06
C SER A 414 -20.28 -18.12 21.56
N PHE A 415 -20.83 -17.21 20.75
CA PHE A 415 -21.07 -15.80 21.07
C PHE A 415 -21.88 -15.59 22.37
N SER A 416 -22.75 -16.53 22.72
CA SER A 416 -23.70 -16.49 23.85
C SER A 416 -23.04 -16.57 25.25
N SER A 417 -21.76 -16.22 25.36
CA SER A 417 -20.90 -16.31 26.54
C SER A 417 -20.46 -14.94 27.09
N PHE A 418 -21.01 -13.84 26.56
CA PHE A 418 -20.63 -12.48 26.93
C PHE A 418 -21.71 -11.79 27.79
N GLU A 419 -21.57 -11.92 29.11
CA GLU A 419 -22.20 -10.97 30.05
C GLU A 419 -21.30 -9.73 30.14
N ALA A 420 -21.84 -8.54 29.84
CA ALA A 420 -21.08 -7.29 29.73
C ALA A 420 -20.56 -6.72 31.08
N LEU A 421 -20.64 -7.51 32.17
CA LEU A 421 -20.43 -7.08 33.55
C LEU A 421 -18.96 -7.14 34.01
N ASP A 422 -18.12 -8.02 33.46
CA ASP A 422 -16.68 -8.06 33.80
C ASP A 422 -15.82 -7.29 32.79
N GLN A 423 -16.03 -5.97 32.77
CA GLN A 423 -15.28 -5.01 31.93
C GLN A 423 -13.76 -4.96 32.21
N ARG A 424 -13.26 -5.76 33.17
CA ARG A 424 -11.82 -5.84 33.51
C ARG A 424 -11.08 -6.97 32.79
N SER A 425 -11.77 -7.96 32.22
CA SER A 425 -11.12 -9.01 31.43
C SER A 425 -11.86 -9.33 30.13
N ILE A 426 -11.30 -8.89 29.00
CA ILE A 426 -11.84 -9.22 27.67
C ILE A 426 -11.45 -10.66 27.34
N ARG A 427 -12.38 -11.61 27.53
CA ARG A 427 -12.21 -13.03 27.18
C ARG A 427 -11.91 -13.16 25.68
N PRO A 428 -10.80 -13.79 25.26
CA PRO A 428 -10.51 -13.97 23.85
C PRO A 428 -11.62 -14.74 23.12
N LEU A 429 -11.72 -14.51 21.81
CA LEU A 429 -12.51 -15.32 20.88
C LEU A 429 -11.55 -16.02 19.93
N LEU A 430 -11.58 -17.35 19.91
CA LEU A 430 -10.59 -18.17 19.23
C LEU A 430 -11.09 -18.65 17.85
N PHE A 431 -10.17 -18.76 16.90
CA PHE A 431 -10.42 -19.16 15.52
C PHE A 431 -9.34 -20.14 15.04
N THR A 432 -9.62 -20.84 13.95
CA THR A 432 -8.73 -21.84 13.35
C THR A 432 -7.46 -21.26 12.71
N SER A 433 -7.46 -19.98 12.34
CA SER A 433 -6.29 -19.28 11.80
C SER A 433 -6.37 -17.75 11.98
N HIS A 434 -5.20 -17.10 11.86
CA HIS A 434 -5.09 -15.63 11.83
C HIS A 434 -5.92 -15.00 10.70
N ALA A 435 -5.91 -15.59 9.50
CA ALA A 435 -6.67 -15.10 8.37
C ALA A 435 -8.19 -15.07 8.64
N VAL A 436 -8.71 -16.13 9.27
CA VAL A 436 -10.12 -16.24 9.67
C VAL A 436 -10.47 -15.22 10.76
N ALA A 437 -9.65 -15.12 11.82
CA ALA A 437 -9.86 -14.14 12.88
C ALA A 437 -9.86 -12.69 12.32
N MET A 438 -8.99 -12.38 11.36
CA MET A 438 -8.99 -11.09 10.69
C MET A 438 -10.22 -10.84 9.80
N ASN A 439 -10.77 -11.86 9.14
CA ASN A 439 -12.07 -11.74 8.45
C ASN A 439 -13.19 -11.41 9.45
N TYR A 440 -13.18 -12.04 10.63
CA TYR A 440 -14.14 -11.73 11.71
C TYR A 440 -13.93 -10.35 12.35
N ALA A 441 -12.69 -9.85 12.42
CA ALA A 441 -12.42 -8.48 12.82
C ALA A 441 -13.02 -7.47 11.82
N TYR A 442 -12.94 -7.75 10.51
CA TYR A 442 -13.60 -6.94 9.47
C TYR A 442 -15.13 -7.05 9.53
N TYR A 443 -15.69 -8.23 9.84
CA TYR A 443 -17.11 -8.42 10.07
C TYR A 443 -17.62 -7.56 11.23
N ALA A 444 -16.98 -7.66 12.41
CA ALA A 444 -17.34 -6.86 13.58
C ALA A 444 -17.18 -5.36 13.32
N CYS A 445 -16.09 -4.94 12.67
CA CYS A 445 -15.89 -3.53 12.28
C CYS A 445 -16.97 -3.05 11.28
N SER A 446 -17.39 -3.89 10.34
CA SER A 446 -18.46 -3.56 9.38
C SER A 446 -19.79 -3.33 10.09
N ARG A 447 -20.15 -4.17 11.07
CA ARG A 447 -21.36 -3.99 11.89
C ARG A 447 -21.33 -2.66 12.66
N ILE A 448 -20.21 -2.31 13.29
CA ILE A 448 -20.03 -1.00 13.96
C ILE A 448 -20.25 0.18 12.99
N MET A 449 -19.89 0.03 11.71
CA MET A 449 -20.17 1.03 10.67
C MET A 449 -21.62 0.99 10.15
N GLN A 450 -22.35 -0.11 10.33
CA GLN A 450 -23.74 -0.27 9.88
C GLN A 450 -24.76 0.20 10.92
N CYS A 451 -24.38 0.33 12.20
CA CYS A 451 -25.22 0.91 13.25
C CYS A 451 -25.70 2.34 12.91
N THR A 452 -27.01 2.54 12.77
CA THR A 452 -27.60 3.84 12.38
C THR A 452 -28.12 4.69 13.54
N ALA A 453 -28.16 4.16 14.77
CA ALA A 453 -28.75 4.83 15.94
C ALA A 453 -28.24 6.27 16.14
N LEU A 454 -26.92 6.46 16.04
CA LEU A 454 -26.25 7.75 16.18
C LEU A 454 -26.77 8.82 15.19
N PHE A 455 -27.22 8.45 13.99
CA PHE A 455 -27.77 9.42 13.04
C PHE A 455 -29.11 9.96 13.54
N HIS A 456 -29.97 9.09 14.08
CA HIS A 456 -31.24 9.47 14.66
C HIS A 456 -31.06 10.29 15.95
N ASP A 457 -30.04 9.97 16.75
CA ASP A 457 -29.71 10.73 17.97
C ASP A 457 -29.14 12.12 17.66
N LEU A 458 -28.45 12.30 16.53
CA LEU A 458 -27.98 13.60 16.04
C LEU A 458 -29.07 14.42 15.33
N GLN A 459 -30.15 13.78 14.87
CA GLN A 459 -31.34 14.44 14.31
C GLN A 459 -32.35 14.88 15.39
N ARG A 460 -32.22 14.39 16.63
CA ARG A 460 -33.13 14.67 17.75
C ARG A 460 -32.60 15.79 18.66
N PRO A 461 -33.45 16.44 19.47
CA PRO A 461 -32.99 17.23 20.60
C PRO A 461 -32.10 16.39 21.52
N TYR A 462 -31.01 16.96 22.03
CA TYR A 462 -30.07 16.24 22.88
C TYR A 462 -30.71 15.87 24.24
N ASP A 463 -30.68 14.59 24.58
CA ASP A 463 -31.13 14.05 25.86
C ASP A 463 -29.94 13.36 26.56
N PRO A 464 -29.43 13.92 27.68
CA PRO A 464 -28.32 13.32 28.44
C PRO A 464 -28.73 12.13 29.31
N SER A 465 -30.02 11.74 29.33
CA SER A 465 -30.51 10.58 30.10
C SER A 465 -30.56 9.27 29.29
N ASN A 466 -30.34 9.33 27.98
CA ASN A 466 -30.39 8.18 27.07
C ASN A 466 -29.07 7.37 27.06
N ASP A 467 -28.66 6.86 28.23
CA ASP A 467 -27.42 6.08 28.43
C ASP A 467 -27.62 4.58 28.12
N ALA A 468 -28.21 4.27 26.96
CA ALA A 468 -28.46 2.91 26.52
C ALA A 468 -27.22 2.28 25.87
N GLU A 469 -26.89 1.03 26.21
CA GLU A 469 -25.77 0.32 25.57
C GLU A 469 -26.04 0.17 24.06
N THR A 470 -25.23 0.85 23.25
CA THR A 470 -25.42 0.91 21.80
C THR A 470 -25.00 -0.39 21.12
N GLU A 471 -25.66 -0.73 20.01
CA GLU A 471 -25.28 -1.87 19.17
C GLU A 471 -23.80 -1.82 18.75
N ALA A 472 -23.28 -0.62 18.48
CA ALA A 472 -21.87 -0.37 18.20
C ALA A 472 -20.94 -0.75 19.37
N THR A 473 -21.42 -0.62 20.61
CA THR A 473 -20.67 -1.06 21.81
C THR A 473 -20.65 -2.58 21.94
N HIS A 474 -21.77 -3.27 21.65
CA HIS A 474 -21.79 -4.73 21.59
C HIS A 474 -20.81 -5.29 20.54
N TRP A 475 -20.85 -4.75 19.31
CA TRP A 475 -19.93 -5.17 18.25
C TRP A 475 -18.47 -4.78 18.51
N MET A 476 -18.21 -3.65 19.19
CA MET A 476 -16.87 -3.28 19.67
C MET A 476 -16.36 -4.28 20.71
N GLY A 477 -17.22 -4.74 21.62
CA GLY A 477 -16.91 -5.84 22.54
C GLY A 477 -16.47 -7.10 21.79
N ILE A 478 -17.21 -7.51 20.77
CA ILE A 478 -16.83 -8.66 19.92
C ILE A 478 -15.49 -8.43 19.20
N LEU A 479 -15.26 -7.27 18.59
CA LEU A 479 -13.98 -6.94 17.94
C LEU A 479 -12.81 -7.05 18.93
N LEU A 480 -12.96 -6.55 20.16
CA LEU A 480 -11.93 -6.63 21.18
C LEU A 480 -11.68 -8.07 21.64
N ARG A 481 -12.73 -8.92 21.71
CA ARG A 481 -12.56 -10.37 21.96
C ARG A 481 -11.78 -11.07 20.84
N VAL A 482 -12.06 -10.74 19.57
CA VAL A 482 -11.30 -11.25 18.42
C VAL A 482 -9.82 -10.86 18.54
N VAL A 483 -9.52 -9.58 18.80
CA VAL A 483 -8.13 -9.10 18.91
C VAL A 483 -7.42 -9.63 20.16
N ALA A 484 -8.13 -9.87 21.26
CA ALA A 484 -7.58 -10.56 22.43
C ALA A 484 -7.18 -12.02 22.14
N GLY A 485 -7.79 -12.66 21.13
CA GLY A 485 -7.41 -13.99 20.64
C GLY A 485 -6.27 -13.98 19.60
N LEU A 486 -5.88 -12.81 19.07
CA LEU A 486 -4.85 -12.69 18.02
C LEU A 486 -3.42 -12.62 18.58
N ASN A 487 -2.49 -13.30 17.91
CA ASN A 487 -1.06 -13.15 18.18
C ASN A 487 -0.53 -11.86 17.53
N ARG A 488 -0.12 -10.89 18.35
CA ARG A 488 0.49 -9.61 17.90
C ARG A 488 1.65 -9.79 16.92
N GLN A 489 2.47 -10.85 17.08
CA GLN A 489 3.58 -11.10 16.17
C GLN A 489 3.11 -11.58 14.78
N ASP A 490 1.98 -12.29 14.71
CA ASP A 490 1.44 -12.77 13.44
C ASP A 490 0.61 -11.66 12.76
N CYS A 491 -0.06 -10.77 13.51
CA CYS A 491 -0.58 -9.51 12.97
C CYS A 491 0.49 -8.72 12.21
N PHE A 492 1.67 -8.50 12.82
CA PHE A 492 2.78 -7.80 12.16
C PHE A 492 3.27 -8.49 10.87
N ARG A 493 3.22 -9.82 10.81
CA ARG A 493 3.74 -10.61 9.68
C ARG A 493 2.73 -10.78 8.55
N GLU A 494 1.49 -11.11 8.89
CA GLU A 494 0.49 -11.55 7.91
C GLU A 494 -0.43 -10.42 7.44
N ASN A 495 -0.60 -9.34 8.21
CA ASN A 495 -1.41 -8.18 7.79
C ASN A 495 -0.66 -7.19 6.89
N VAL A 496 0.59 -7.45 6.48
CA VAL A 496 1.47 -6.48 5.77
C VAL A 496 0.85 -5.90 4.48
N TYR A 497 -0.02 -6.65 3.81
CA TYR A 497 -0.68 -6.26 2.55
C TYR A 497 -2.21 -6.14 2.68
N SER A 498 -2.74 -5.99 3.90
CA SER A 498 -4.17 -5.90 4.19
C SER A 498 -4.46 -4.93 5.33
N ILE A 499 -5.73 -4.68 5.63
CA ILE A 499 -6.16 -3.72 6.65
C ILE A 499 -5.77 -4.26 8.04
N GLY A 500 -4.79 -3.63 8.69
CA GLY A 500 -4.30 -4.02 10.02
C GLY A 500 -5.26 -3.62 11.15
N ILE A 501 -5.22 -4.35 12.26
CA ILE A 501 -6.05 -4.11 13.45
C ILE A 501 -5.87 -2.68 13.99
N ALA A 502 -4.63 -2.19 14.04
CA ALA A 502 -4.31 -0.83 14.47
C ALA A 502 -5.01 0.27 13.63
N SER A 503 -5.47 -0.06 12.42
CA SER A 503 -6.21 0.84 11.54
C SER A 503 -7.74 0.69 11.61
N LEU A 504 -8.25 -0.37 12.24
CA LEU A 504 -9.68 -0.52 12.54
C LEU A 504 -10.03 0.30 13.78
N PHE A 505 -9.18 0.22 14.82
CA PHE A 505 -9.48 0.73 16.15
C PHE A 505 -9.85 2.22 16.25
N PRO A 506 -9.12 3.18 15.62
CA PRO A 506 -9.53 4.58 15.65
C PRO A 506 -10.92 4.79 15.03
N VAL A 507 -11.24 4.07 13.95
CA VAL A 507 -12.53 4.18 13.26
C VAL A 507 -13.68 3.62 14.10
N CYS A 508 -13.47 2.50 14.80
CA CYS A 508 -14.45 1.92 15.71
C CYS A 508 -14.71 2.80 16.95
N LEU A 509 -13.68 3.42 17.52
CA LEU A 509 -13.83 4.29 18.70
C LEU A 509 -14.64 5.57 18.40
N LEU A 510 -14.63 6.05 17.15
CA LEU A 510 -15.51 7.14 16.71
C LEU A 510 -17.00 6.74 16.62
N ARG A 511 -17.37 5.51 17.00
CA ARG A 511 -18.73 4.98 17.08
C ARG A 511 -19.07 4.38 18.45
N CYS A 512 -18.09 4.25 19.34
CA CYS A 512 -18.23 3.61 20.65
C CYS A 512 -17.45 4.40 21.70
N HIS A 513 -18.16 5.23 22.46
CA HIS A 513 -17.57 6.13 23.47
C HIS A 513 -17.29 5.42 24.82
N ASN A 514 -17.32 4.08 24.86
CA ASN A 514 -17.05 3.30 26.06
C ASN A 514 -15.58 3.49 26.51
N VAL A 515 -15.40 4.19 27.63
CA VAL A 515 -14.08 4.56 28.17
C VAL A 515 -13.23 3.35 28.56
N ALA A 516 -13.82 2.22 28.95
CA ALA A 516 -13.06 1.00 29.27
C ALA A 516 -12.48 0.36 27.99
N PHE A 517 -13.27 0.30 26.92
CA PHE A 517 -12.84 -0.17 25.60
C PHE A 517 -11.78 0.75 24.99
N GLY A 518 -11.97 2.08 25.05
CA GLY A 518 -10.98 3.06 24.63
C GLY A 518 -9.63 2.90 25.33
N ARG A 519 -9.62 2.70 26.65
CA ARG A 519 -8.40 2.41 27.42
C ARG A 519 -7.76 1.08 27.05
N TRP A 520 -8.53 0.03 26.77
CA TRP A 520 -7.98 -1.25 26.31
C TRP A 520 -7.25 -1.09 24.98
N VAL A 521 -7.87 -0.38 24.02
CA VAL A 521 -7.29 -0.10 22.70
C VAL A 521 -6.01 0.72 22.81
N GLU A 522 -6.00 1.77 23.65
CA GLU A 522 -4.81 2.60 23.85
C GLU A 522 -3.66 1.77 24.45
N ASN A 523 -3.95 0.94 25.46
CA ASN A 523 -2.98 0.03 26.03
C ASN A 523 -2.43 -0.93 24.97
N TRP A 524 -3.29 -1.56 24.17
CA TRP A 524 -2.89 -2.48 23.10
C TRP A 524 -1.98 -1.79 22.07
N LEU A 525 -2.33 -0.58 21.61
CA LEU A 525 -1.50 0.21 20.69
C LEU A 525 -0.17 0.66 21.32
N SER A 526 -0.18 1.05 22.61
CA SER A 526 1.03 1.48 23.32
C SER A 526 2.09 0.37 23.41
N GLU A 527 1.66 -0.88 23.47
CA GLU A 527 2.54 -2.04 23.51
C GLU A 527 3.33 -2.24 22.21
N TRP A 528 2.75 -1.93 21.05
CA TRP A 528 3.44 -2.04 19.76
C TRP A 528 4.60 -1.03 19.68
N SER A 529 4.40 0.19 20.19
CA SER A 529 5.44 1.21 20.30
C SER A 529 6.62 0.76 21.16
N LYS A 530 6.38 0.01 22.24
CA LYS A 530 7.45 -0.51 23.13
C LYS A 530 8.38 -1.51 22.45
N VAL A 531 7.91 -2.21 21.42
CA VAL A 531 8.69 -3.21 20.63
C VAL A 531 9.27 -2.57 19.36
N CYS A 532 9.21 -1.24 19.24
CA CYS A 532 9.63 -0.47 18.04
C CYS A 532 8.89 -0.88 16.76
N THR A 533 7.66 -1.42 16.85
CA THR A 533 6.86 -1.74 15.67
C THR A 533 6.21 -0.48 15.10
N LEU A 534 6.75 0.02 13.99
CA LEU A 534 6.42 1.34 13.46
C LEU A 534 5.08 1.39 12.70
N GLU A 535 4.62 0.25 12.16
CA GLU A 535 3.37 0.13 11.40
C GLU A 535 2.82 -1.31 11.42
N GLU A 536 1.51 -1.44 11.18
CA GLU A 536 0.81 -2.70 10.86
C GLU A 536 0.09 -2.52 9.53
N GLY A 537 0.26 -3.42 8.56
CA GLY A 537 -0.39 -3.27 7.25
C GLY A 537 -0.12 -1.92 6.60
N SER A 538 1.11 -1.41 6.71
CA SER A 538 1.45 -0.05 6.26
C SER A 538 0.64 1.11 6.91
N PHE A 539 -0.02 0.89 8.05
CA PHE A 539 -0.66 1.92 8.87
C PHE A 539 0.22 2.31 10.07
N PRO A 540 0.63 3.58 10.26
CA PRO A 540 1.59 3.94 11.30
C PRO A 540 1.02 3.84 12.73
N ILE A 541 1.64 3.01 13.58
CA ILE A 541 1.17 2.74 14.95
C ILE A 541 1.12 4.01 15.80
N THR A 542 2.13 4.88 15.69
CA THR A 542 2.21 6.12 16.49
C THR A 542 1.10 7.11 16.14
N GLN A 543 0.62 7.11 14.88
CA GLN A 543 -0.52 7.94 14.47
C GLN A 543 -1.84 7.33 14.97
N ALA A 544 -2.00 6.01 14.89
CA ALA A 544 -3.15 5.30 15.44
C ALA A 544 -3.33 5.53 16.96
N LEU A 545 -2.22 5.41 17.70
CA LEU A 545 -2.16 5.60 19.14
C LEU A 545 -2.53 7.04 19.55
N GLU A 546 -2.06 8.04 18.81
CA GLU A 546 -2.31 9.44 19.16
C GLU A 546 -3.73 9.88 18.79
N ILE A 547 -4.34 9.35 17.71
CA ILE A 547 -5.79 9.53 17.46
C ILE A 547 -6.60 8.89 18.59
N THR A 548 -6.26 7.65 18.97
CA THR A 548 -6.92 6.92 20.06
C THR A 548 -6.87 7.71 21.38
N ARG A 549 -5.71 8.29 21.72
CA ARG A 549 -5.54 9.15 22.90
C ARG A 549 -6.44 10.37 22.88
N ILE A 550 -6.51 11.08 21.75
CA ILE A 550 -7.31 12.30 21.63
C ILE A 550 -8.81 11.95 21.76
N ILE A 551 -9.27 10.87 21.13
CA ILE A 551 -10.64 10.35 21.31
C ILE A 551 -10.89 9.97 22.79
N ASN A 552 -9.98 9.25 23.42
CA ASN A 552 -10.09 8.85 24.82
C ASN A 552 -10.14 10.03 25.79
N GLN A 553 -9.35 11.08 25.55
CA GLN A 553 -9.32 12.29 26.37
C GLN A 553 -10.65 13.05 26.29
N GLU A 554 -11.20 13.21 25.10
CA GLU A 554 -12.50 13.86 24.88
C GLU A 554 -13.66 13.01 25.47
N ASN A 555 -13.67 11.69 25.25
CA ASN A 555 -14.66 10.79 25.86
C ASN A 555 -14.60 10.85 27.40
N VAL A 556 -13.41 10.91 28.01
CA VAL A 556 -13.22 11.08 29.46
C VAL A 556 -13.64 12.48 29.95
N ALA A 557 -13.58 13.50 29.10
CA ALA A 557 -14.10 14.84 29.37
C ALA A 557 -15.63 14.96 29.16
N GLY A 558 -16.31 13.88 28.75
CA GLY A 558 -17.75 13.87 28.49
C GLY A 558 -18.15 14.45 27.13
N ASN A 559 -17.27 14.37 26.12
CA ASN A 559 -17.55 14.80 24.76
C ASN A 559 -17.47 13.59 23.81
N ASP A 560 -18.47 13.43 22.93
CA ASP A 560 -18.46 12.40 21.90
C ASP A 560 -17.63 12.88 20.69
N ILE A 561 -16.79 12.02 20.09
CA ILE A 561 -16.05 12.33 18.85
C ILE A 561 -16.48 11.40 17.72
N TYR A 562 -16.90 11.97 16.59
CA TYR A 562 -17.51 11.22 15.48
C TYR A 562 -16.67 11.19 14.20
N ALA A 563 -15.83 12.21 13.97
CA ALA A 563 -14.98 12.24 12.78
C ALA A 563 -13.65 12.93 13.03
N VAL A 564 -12.62 12.46 12.32
CA VAL A 564 -11.25 12.98 12.37
C VAL A 564 -10.78 13.21 10.93
N ALA A 565 -10.05 14.31 10.71
CA ALA A 565 -9.45 14.62 9.42
C ALA A 565 -8.13 15.38 9.55
N LEU A 566 -7.35 15.40 8.46
CA LEU A 566 -6.25 16.34 8.29
C LEU A 566 -6.79 17.73 7.85
N PRO A 567 -6.17 18.84 8.27
CA PRO A 567 -6.64 20.19 7.94
C PRO A 567 -6.44 20.58 6.47
N GLU A 568 -5.47 19.97 5.79
CA GLU A 568 -5.21 20.11 4.36
C GLU A 568 -5.12 18.70 3.74
N ASP A 569 -5.52 18.55 2.48
CA ASP A 569 -5.15 17.34 1.72
C ASP A 569 -3.84 17.57 0.98
N ASP A 570 -2.80 16.85 1.37
CA ASP A 570 -1.48 16.86 0.71
C ASP A 570 -1.37 15.87 -0.46
N GLY A 571 -2.50 15.30 -0.89
CA GLY A 571 -2.58 14.33 -1.99
C GLY A 571 -2.16 12.92 -1.60
N GLY A 572 -2.05 12.63 -0.30
CA GLY A 572 -1.42 11.42 0.21
C GLY A 572 0.08 11.59 0.46
N GLY A 573 0.57 12.83 0.39
CA GLY A 573 1.91 13.23 0.78
C GLY A 573 2.98 12.84 -0.25
N ARG A 574 4.05 12.19 0.18
CA ARG A 574 5.22 11.87 -0.67
C ARG A 574 5.65 10.40 -0.64
N GLY A 575 4.88 9.55 0.02
CA GLY A 575 5.22 8.16 0.26
C GLY A 575 6.34 7.95 1.30
N LYS A 576 6.43 6.71 1.79
CA LYS A 576 7.21 6.27 2.96
C LYS A 576 8.71 6.05 2.66
N TYR A 577 9.33 6.94 1.87
CA TYR A 577 10.72 6.79 1.43
C TYR A 577 11.76 7.26 2.46
N THR A 578 11.37 8.11 3.40
CA THR A 578 12.25 8.73 4.40
C THR A 578 11.73 8.63 5.84
N SER A 579 10.58 7.99 6.01
CA SER A 579 9.78 7.94 7.24
C SER A 579 8.71 6.86 7.08
N TYR A 580 8.13 6.40 8.20
CA TYR A 580 7.02 5.44 8.18
C TYR A 580 5.65 6.10 8.02
N ALA A 581 5.54 7.42 8.17
CA ALA A 581 4.40 8.21 7.70
C ALA A 581 4.64 8.72 6.27
N SER A 582 3.61 8.66 5.42
CA SER A 582 3.57 9.23 4.06
C SER A 582 3.13 10.70 4.04
N GLN A 583 2.31 11.10 5.02
CA GLN A 583 1.60 12.38 5.11
C GLN A 583 1.97 13.17 6.36
N ARG A 584 1.61 14.45 6.39
CA ARG A 584 1.75 15.31 7.58
C ARG A 584 0.72 14.95 8.65
N PHE A 585 1.14 15.03 9.91
CA PHE A 585 0.32 14.65 11.07
C PHE A 585 0.70 15.48 12.31
N ASP A 586 0.93 16.78 12.14
CA ASP A 586 1.18 17.74 13.22
C ASP A 586 -0.12 18.32 13.81
N LYS A 587 -1.25 18.19 13.09
CA LYS A 587 -2.58 18.67 13.50
C LYS A 587 -3.67 17.81 12.88
N ILE A 588 -4.81 17.71 13.56
CA ILE A 588 -6.05 17.12 13.07
C ILE A 588 -7.23 18.07 13.31
N ILE A 589 -8.29 17.92 12.54
CA ILE A 589 -9.59 18.51 12.84
C ILE A 589 -10.48 17.41 13.41
N LEU A 590 -11.08 17.68 14.58
CA LEU A 590 -12.13 16.86 15.17
C LEU A 590 -13.51 17.39 14.77
N ILE A 591 -14.49 16.49 14.69
CA ILE A 591 -15.93 16.80 14.80
C ILE A 591 -16.51 15.94 15.91
N GLY A 592 -17.27 16.58 16.82
CA GLY A 592 -17.85 15.93 17.98
C GLY A 592 -19.03 16.71 18.58
N ARG A 593 -19.56 16.22 19.71
CA ARG A 593 -20.64 16.81 20.49
C ARG A 593 -20.18 17.03 21.93
N ARG A 594 -20.39 18.23 22.48
CA ARG A 594 -20.09 18.51 23.89
C ARG A 594 -21.23 17.98 24.77
N GLY A 595 -20.98 17.02 25.67
CA GLY A 595 -22.04 16.45 26.51
C GLY A 595 -22.66 17.45 27.50
N SER A 596 -21.92 18.50 27.87
CA SER A 596 -22.42 19.57 28.75
C SER A 596 -23.47 20.49 28.11
N SER A 597 -23.66 20.44 26.79
CA SER A 597 -24.61 21.31 26.07
C SER A 597 -25.35 20.65 24.90
N GLY A 598 -25.00 19.41 24.53
CA GLY A 598 -25.47 18.76 23.31
C GLY A 598 -24.97 19.40 22.01
N GLN A 599 -24.13 20.43 22.08
CA GLN A 599 -23.75 21.21 20.90
C GLN A 599 -22.66 20.51 20.07
N MET A 600 -22.92 20.39 18.78
CA MET A 600 -21.95 19.96 17.77
C MET A 600 -20.84 21.00 17.59
N TYR A 601 -19.59 20.55 17.49
CA TYR A 601 -18.43 21.43 17.31
C TYR A 601 -17.44 20.86 16.28
N SER A 602 -16.55 21.74 15.81
CA SER A 602 -15.37 21.37 15.02
C SER A 602 -14.16 22.14 15.49
N GLU A 603 -13.03 21.46 15.72
CA GLU A 603 -11.86 22.04 16.38
C GLU A 603 -10.54 21.52 15.79
N LEU A 604 -9.56 22.41 15.64
CA LEU A 604 -8.22 22.10 15.13
C LEU A 604 -7.28 21.78 16.29
N VAL A 605 -7.04 20.50 16.54
CA VAL A 605 -6.23 20.00 17.65
C VAL A 605 -4.77 19.77 17.19
N PRO A 606 -3.75 20.29 17.91
CA PRO A 606 -2.36 19.98 17.64
C PRO A 606 -2.01 18.56 18.10
N VAL A 607 -1.35 17.78 17.25
CA VAL A 607 -0.92 16.42 17.56
C VAL A 607 0.48 16.45 18.16
N GLN A 608 0.63 15.94 19.39
CA GLN A 608 1.94 15.69 19.96
C GLN A 608 2.33 14.23 19.69
N ILE A 609 2.97 13.97 18.54
CA ILE A 609 3.56 12.65 18.27
C ILE A 609 4.63 12.40 19.34
N GLY A 610 4.34 11.48 20.26
CA GLY A 610 5.22 11.12 21.36
C GLY A 610 6.61 10.67 20.89
N SER A 611 7.62 11.09 21.65
CA SER A 611 9.05 10.82 21.44
C SER A 611 9.44 9.36 21.62
#